data_AF-A0A444V5J8-F1
#
_entry.id   AF-A0A444V5J8-F1
#
_cell.length_a   1.000
_cell.length_b   1.000
_cell.length_c   1.000
_cell.angle_alpha   90.00
_cell.angle_beta   90.00
_cell.angle_gamma   90.00
#
_symmetry.space_group_name_H-M   'P 1'
#
loop_
_entity.id
_entity.type
_entity.pdbx_description
1 polymer ?
#
loop_
_entity_poly.entity_id
_entity_poly.type
_entity_poly.pdbx_seq_one_letter_code
_entity_poly.pdbx_strand_id
1 'polypeptide(L)'
;MKSQSVIEQCRQFISDKQGNKTDYHETYTKELLDMIDVKLKEIEKLKTNSQFEVALKLHICGFAAREFQKMHNVFLEVNDPLKQLEKSKPQYCSDFIDLYHEKDQCKQKAEKFTQRCLEPAVRDYIIKTLGIDIADEMLTCTHSQKYSTRTTFQYSLLKQMLNEKDFLKYVHYISDYEKCVKNWIFDCILEQFSKDQILSEFEVKRLETITKKIQKAIEEEKKKETSRNGSETISVFIESVCSTLNSDIVISTDNLGFQDIKDKANTKEFIGHLEYYVDQMKTSLSAEFSQVCDINKKLNSLPFKPQDELFKRVFGCGKQCPFCKVPCEAGGKNHQEHHASVHRPQGLGTYRYVTNKKLTETICTSDVFSENTFQNSDTEWKPHPYKDYRRFYPDWNIAPDPSIKASDYWKYVLTTFNNVFAKEYNAEPADVPEEWKNITVEQALTSLNEVFNIKT
;
A
#
# COMPACT_ATOMS: atom_id res chain seq x y z
N MET A 1 -7.98 23.23 -5.72
CA MET A 1 -6.83 22.29 -5.72
C MET A 1 -6.84 21.35 -4.51
N LYS A 2 -6.88 21.81 -3.25
CA LYS A 2 -6.87 20.90 -2.08
C LYS A 2 -8.10 19.96 -1.99
N SER A 3 -9.31 20.44 -2.27
CA SER A 3 -10.53 19.59 -2.26
C SER A 3 -10.53 18.50 -3.35
N GLN A 4 -10.02 18.81 -4.55
CA GLN A 4 -9.88 17.84 -5.65
C GLN A 4 -8.95 16.70 -5.25
N SER A 5 -7.85 17.01 -4.55
CA SER A 5 -6.91 16.01 -4.03
C SER A 5 -7.55 15.09 -2.98
N VAL A 6 -8.40 15.63 -2.10
CA VAL A 6 -9.17 14.81 -1.13
C VAL A 6 -10.15 13.89 -1.87
N ILE A 7 -10.90 14.41 -2.85
CA ILE A 7 -11.84 13.61 -3.64
C ILE A 7 -11.12 12.47 -4.35
N GLU A 8 -9.95 12.72 -4.95
CA GLU A 8 -9.20 11.72 -5.68
C GLU A 8 -8.65 10.62 -4.76
N GLN A 9 -8.16 10.97 -3.58
CA GLN A 9 -7.73 10.00 -2.56
C GLN A 9 -8.91 9.15 -2.07
N CYS A 10 -10.07 9.77 -1.81
CA CYS A 10 -11.28 9.05 -1.44
C CYS A 10 -11.77 8.10 -2.54
N ARG A 11 -11.66 8.51 -3.82
CA ARG A 11 -11.96 7.64 -4.97
C ARG A 11 -11.04 6.42 -5.00
N GLN A 12 -9.74 6.63 -4.80
CA GLN A 12 -8.78 5.52 -4.75
C GLN A 12 -9.13 4.55 -3.62
N PHE A 13 -9.41 5.04 -2.41
CA PHE A 13 -9.83 4.21 -1.29
C PHE A 13 -11.06 3.35 -1.61
N ILE A 14 -12.08 3.94 -2.24
CA ILE A 14 -13.29 3.20 -2.65
C ILE A 14 -12.96 2.13 -3.69
N SER A 15 -12.14 2.47 -4.69
CA SER A 15 -11.68 1.52 -5.71
C SER A 15 -10.90 0.35 -5.09
N ASP A 16 -10.07 0.62 -4.08
CA ASP A 16 -9.30 -0.41 -3.38
C ASP A 16 -10.23 -1.35 -2.60
N LYS A 17 -11.27 -0.83 -1.93
CA LYS A 17 -12.28 -1.66 -1.24
C LYS A 17 -13.06 -2.54 -2.21
N GLN A 18 -13.45 -2.01 -3.37
CA GLN A 18 -14.13 -2.79 -4.42
C GLN A 18 -13.26 -3.93 -4.97
N GLY A 19 -11.94 -3.72 -5.05
CA GLY A 19 -10.99 -4.75 -5.51
C GLY A 19 -10.96 -6.01 -4.65
N ASN A 20 -11.35 -5.93 -3.37
CA ASN A 20 -11.25 -7.04 -2.42
C ASN A 20 -12.35 -8.11 -2.56
N LYS A 21 -13.36 -7.90 -3.43
CA LYS A 21 -14.48 -8.86 -3.69
C LYS A 21 -15.25 -9.32 -2.45
N THR A 22 -15.25 -8.53 -1.38
CA THR A 22 -16.06 -8.77 -0.16
C THR A 22 -17.40 -8.03 -0.24
N ASP A 23 -18.31 -8.28 0.70
CA ASP A 23 -19.49 -7.44 0.87
C ASP A 23 -19.11 -6.04 1.39
N TYR A 24 -20.01 -5.09 1.21
CA TYR A 24 -19.97 -3.82 1.92
C TYR A 24 -19.99 -4.05 3.44
N HIS A 25 -19.11 -3.34 4.15
CA HIS A 25 -19.11 -3.28 5.60
C HIS A 25 -19.32 -1.83 6.05
N GLU A 26 -20.12 -1.60 7.08
CA GLU A 26 -20.44 -0.26 7.59
C GLU A 26 -19.19 0.55 7.99
N THR A 27 -18.12 -0.15 8.40
CA THR A 27 -16.84 0.49 8.75
C THR A 27 -16.20 1.20 7.57
N TYR A 28 -16.49 0.82 6.32
CA TYR A 28 -15.91 1.49 5.16
C TYR A 28 -16.38 2.95 5.06
N THR A 29 -17.65 3.21 5.40
CA THR A 29 -18.15 4.58 5.48
C THR A 29 -17.48 5.34 6.63
N LYS A 30 -17.26 4.68 7.77
CA LYS A 30 -16.56 5.29 8.91
C LYS A 30 -15.11 5.63 8.57
N GLU A 31 -14.35 4.69 8.02
CA GLU A 31 -12.96 4.88 7.56
C GLU A 31 -12.87 6.00 6.53
N LEU A 32 -13.82 6.07 5.60
CA LEU A 32 -13.90 7.14 4.60
C LEU A 32 -14.15 8.50 5.26
N LEU A 33 -15.07 8.58 6.23
CA LEU A 33 -15.34 9.80 6.98
C LEU A 33 -14.12 10.22 7.83
N ASP A 34 -13.47 9.28 8.52
CA ASP A 34 -12.26 9.53 9.28
C ASP A 34 -11.13 10.05 8.37
N MET A 35 -11.00 9.48 7.17
CA MET A 35 -10.04 9.95 6.15
C MET A 35 -10.37 11.38 5.72
N ILE A 36 -11.64 11.69 5.45
CA ILE A 36 -12.08 13.05 5.13
C ILE A 36 -11.78 13.99 6.30
N ASP A 37 -12.05 13.59 7.55
CA ASP A 37 -11.85 14.42 8.74
C ASP A 37 -10.38 14.72 9.00
N VAL A 38 -9.50 13.73 8.85
CA VAL A 38 -8.05 13.95 8.96
C VAL A 38 -7.59 14.96 7.91
N LYS A 39 -8.04 14.81 6.66
CA LYS A 39 -7.68 15.74 5.58
C LYS A 39 -8.35 17.10 5.74
N LEU A 40 -9.56 17.15 6.29
CA LEU A 40 -10.25 18.38 6.60
C LEU A 40 -9.57 19.12 7.73
N LYS A 41 -9.05 18.46 8.77
CA LYS A 41 -8.21 19.11 9.80
C LYS A 41 -6.95 19.74 9.23
N GLU A 42 -6.36 19.13 8.19
CA GLU A 42 -5.25 19.76 7.44
C GLU A 42 -5.71 21.01 6.65
N ILE A 43 -7.00 21.09 6.32
CA ILE A 43 -7.65 22.16 5.54
C ILE A 43 -8.37 23.17 6.45
N GLU A 44 -8.76 22.85 7.69
CA GLU A 44 -9.52 23.70 8.63
C GLU A 44 -8.77 24.99 8.98
N LYS A 45 -7.45 25.01 8.74
CA LYS A 45 -6.60 26.21 8.72
C LYS A 45 -7.11 27.29 7.74
N LEU A 46 -8.00 26.95 6.81
CA LEU A 46 -8.65 27.83 5.82
C LEU A 46 -9.94 28.53 6.29
N LYS A 47 -10.39 28.32 7.54
CA LYS A 47 -11.76 28.66 7.98
C LYS A 47 -12.83 28.07 7.06
N THR A 48 -12.77 26.75 6.83
CA THR A 48 -13.89 26.05 6.19
C THR A 48 -15.15 26.26 7.03
N ASN A 49 -16.20 26.84 6.44
CA ASN A 49 -17.47 26.91 7.13
C ASN A 49 -18.06 25.50 7.24
N SER A 50 -18.87 25.23 8.26
CA SER A 50 -19.49 23.92 8.47
C SER A 50 -20.31 23.46 7.26
N GLN A 51 -20.82 24.40 6.46
CA GLN A 51 -21.53 24.10 5.21
C GLN A 51 -20.61 23.47 4.14
N PHE A 52 -19.36 23.91 4.02
CA PHE A 52 -18.41 23.35 3.06
C PHE A 52 -18.00 21.93 3.45
N GLU A 53 -17.71 21.70 4.72
CA GLU A 53 -17.43 20.36 5.24
C GLU A 53 -18.60 19.41 4.95
N VAL A 54 -19.82 19.83 5.28
CA VAL A 54 -21.03 19.05 5.01
C VAL A 54 -21.19 18.80 3.50
N ALA A 55 -21.00 19.82 2.66
CA ALA A 55 -21.11 19.68 1.21
C ALA A 55 -20.07 18.71 0.63
N LEU A 56 -18.82 18.77 1.11
CA LEU A 56 -17.75 17.87 0.66
C LEU A 56 -18.01 16.43 1.11
N LYS A 57 -18.40 16.23 2.37
CA LYS A 57 -18.80 14.92 2.89
C LYS A 57 -19.96 14.35 2.11
N LEU A 58 -21.00 15.14 1.84
CA LEU A 58 -22.15 14.71 1.03
C LEU A 58 -21.75 14.38 -0.41
N HIS A 59 -20.88 15.16 -1.04
CA HIS A 59 -20.40 14.86 -2.39
C HIS A 59 -19.66 13.53 -2.43
N ILE A 60 -18.73 13.31 -1.48
CA ILE A 60 -17.92 12.10 -1.40
C ILE A 60 -18.77 10.88 -1.05
N CYS A 61 -19.57 10.97 0.01
CA CYS A 61 -20.49 9.91 0.40
C CYS A 61 -21.52 9.62 -0.69
N GLY A 62 -21.92 10.61 -1.49
CA GLY A 62 -22.87 10.44 -2.58
C GLY A 62 -22.35 9.52 -3.68
N PHE A 63 -21.07 9.62 -4.06
CA PHE A 63 -20.48 8.66 -5.01
C PHE A 63 -20.05 7.36 -4.32
N ALA A 64 -19.55 7.42 -3.08
CA ALA A 64 -19.20 6.23 -2.30
C ALA A 64 -20.40 5.29 -2.12
N ALA A 65 -21.57 5.82 -1.78
CA ALA A 65 -22.79 5.04 -1.60
C ALA A 65 -23.19 4.28 -2.87
N ARG A 66 -23.04 4.89 -4.05
CA ARG A 66 -23.30 4.20 -5.33
C ARG A 66 -22.33 3.05 -5.56
N GLU A 67 -21.05 3.26 -5.27
CA GLU A 67 -20.01 2.26 -5.46
C GLU A 67 -20.09 1.11 -4.45
N PHE A 68 -20.40 1.42 -3.19
CA PHE A 68 -20.66 0.42 -2.15
C PHE A 68 -21.97 -0.33 -2.37
N GLN A 69 -23.03 0.32 -2.88
CA GLN A 69 -24.26 -0.38 -3.27
C GLN A 69 -24.01 -1.36 -4.41
N LYS A 70 -23.19 -0.98 -5.41
CA LYS A 70 -22.78 -1.92 -6.48
C LYS A 70 -22.04 -3.12 -5.90
N MET A 71 -21.09 -2.87 -5.00
CA MET A 71 -20.34 -3.91 -4.30
C MET A 71 -21.28 -4.89 -3.56
N HIS A 72 -22.23 -4.35 -2.80
CA HIS A 72 -23.24 -5.14 -2.09
C HIS A 72 -24.16 -5.93 -3.04
N ASN A 73 -24.64 -5.31 -4.10
CA ASN A 73 -25.49 -5.98 -5.09
C ASN A 73 -24.75 -7.14 -5.77
N VAL A 74 -23.49 -6.94 -6.15
CA VAL A 74 -22.64 -8.00 -6.71
C VAL A 74 -22.44 -9.11 -5.68
N PHE A 75 -22.20 -8.77 -4.41
CA PHE A 75 -22.10 -9.76 -3.35
C PHE A 75 -23.38 -10.57 -3.18
N LEU A 76 -24.56 -9.94 -3.16
CA LEU A 76 -25.85 -10.62 -3.09
C LEU A 76 -26.11 -11.50 -4.31
N GLU A 77 -25.81 -11.03 -5.52
CA GLU A 77 -25.99 -11.83 -6.73
C GLU A 77 -25.10 -13.07 -6.75
N VAL A 78 -23.86 -12.94 -6.27
CA VAL A 78 -22.91 -14.04 -6.16
C VAL A 78 -23.30 -14.98 -5.01
N ASN A 79 -23.82 -14.48 -3.90
CA ASN A 79 -24.12 -15.29 -2.70
C ASN A 79 -25.61 -15.60 -2.49
N ASP A 80 -26.46 -15.36 -3.50
CA ASP A 80 -27.89 -15.64 -3.45
C ASP A 80 -28.12 -17.13 -3.09
N PRO A 81 -28.80 -17.45 -1.98
CA PRO A 81 -28.92 -18.82 -1.50
C PRO A 81 -29.60 -19.75 -2.49
N LEU A 82 -30.59 -19.27 -3.24
CA LEU A 82 -31.31 -20.09 -4.23
C LEU A 82 -30.41 -20.40 -5.42
N LYS A 83 -29.72 -19.39 -5.97
CA LYS A 83 -28.75 -19.58 -7.06
C LYS A 83 -27.59 -20.47 -6.64
N GLN A 84 -27.08 -20.30 -5.41
CA GLN A 84 -26.02 -21.15 -4.86
C GLN A 84 -26.48 -22.60 -4.67
N LEU A 85 -27.72 -22.80 -4.20
CA LEU A 85 -28.33 -24.13 -4.09
C LEU A 85 -28.53 -24.76 -5.47
N GLU A 86 -29.03 -24.02 -6.45
CA GLU A 86 -29.18 -24.48 -7.84
C GLU A 86 -27.83 -24.86 -8.45
N LYS A 87 -26.79 -24.04 -8.23
CA LYS A 87 -25.41 -24.33 -8.66
C LYS A 87 -24.85 -25.57 -7.98
N SER A 88 -25.19 -25.81 -6.72
CA SER A 88 -24.74 -26.96 -5.92
C SER A 88 -25.58 -28.22 -6.15
N LYS A 89 -26.77 -28.11 -6.75
CA LYS A 89 -27.71 -29.22 -6.97
C LYS A 89 -27.09 -30.42 -7.71
N PRO A 90 -26.30 -30.26 -8.79
CA PRO A 90 -25.64 -31.39 -9.42
C PRO A 90 -24.68 -32.11 -8.46
N GLN A 91 -23.98 -31.37 -7.61
CA GLN A 91 -23.11 -31.95 -6.60
C GLN A 91 -23.91 -32.72 -5.55
N TYR A 92 -24.94 -32.11 -4.95
CA TYR A 92 -25.77 -32.81 -3.96
C TYR A 92 -26.38 -34.09 -4.54
N CYS A 93 -26.77 -34.07 -5.82
CA CYS A 93 -27.25 -35.26 -6.52
C CYS A 93 -26.15 -36.31 -6.68
N SER A 94 -24.93 -35.94 -7.08
CA SER A 94 -23.79 -36.86 -7.12
C SER A 94 -23.48 -37.46 -5.75
N ASP A 95 -23.47 -36.63 -4.71
CA ASP A 95 -23.19 -37.03 -3.33
C ASP A 95 -24.22 -38.03 -2.83
N PHE A 96 -25.49 -37.80 -3.15
CA PHE A 96 -26.58 -38.72 -2.84
C PHE A 96 -26.44 -40.05 -3.60
N ILE A 97 -26.12 -40.02 -4.90
CA ILE A 97 -25.89 -41.23 -5.71
C ILE A 97 -24.71 -42.03 -5.15
N ASP A 98 -23.63 -41.36 -4.78
CA ASP A 98 -22.43 -41.99 -4.26
C ASP A 98 -22.65 -42.60 -2.87
N LEU A 99 -23.41 -41.89 -2.01
CA LEU A 99 -23.90 -42.41 -0.73
C LEU A 99 -24.79 -43.65 -0.92
N TYR A 100 -25.70 -43.61 -1.88
CA TYR A 100 -26.63 -44.70 -2.19
C TYR A 100 -25.92 -45.95 -2.73
N HIS A 101 -24.86 -45.78 -3.52
CA HIS A 101 -24.08 -46.88 -4.08
C HIS A 101 -22.94 -47.38 -3.18
N GLU A 102 -22.79 -46.85 -1.96
CA GLU A 102 -21.69 -47.16 -1.04
C GLU A 102 -20.30 -47.03 -1.72
N LYS A 103 -20.15 -46.07 -2.64
CA LYS A 103 -18.83 -45.76 -3.24
C LYS A 103 -17.87 -45.26 -2.15
N ASP A 104 -16.56 -45.38 -2.39
CA ASP A 104 -15.49 -45.02 -1.44
C ASP A 104 -15.65 -43.59 -0.88
N GLN A 105 -16.32 -43.52 0.28
CA GLN A 105 -16.66 -42.26 0.96
C GLN A 105 -15.41 -41.59 1.54
N CYS A 106 -14.39 -42.39 1.90
CA CYS A 106 -13.12 -41.91 2.42
C CYS A 106 -12.41 -41.04 1.37
N LYS A 107 -12.26 -41.59 0.15
CA LYS A 107 -11.64 -40.89 -0.97
C LYS A 107 -12.37 -39.60 -1.33
N GLN A 108 -13.69 -39.64 -1.48
CA GLN A 108 -14.47 -38.47 -1.89
C GLN A 108 -14.47 -37.36 -0.84
N LYS A 109 -14.58 -37.71 0.45
CA LYS A 109 -14.50 -36.72 1.54
C LYS A 109 -13.13 -36.05 1.58
N ALA A 110 -12.06 -36.83 1.42
CA ALA A 110 -10.70 -36.31 1.39
C ALA A 110 -10.48 -35.35 0.20
N GLU A 111 -10.98 -35.72 -0.98
CA GLU A 111 -10.94 -34.87 -2.17
C GLU A 111 -11.68 -33.55 -1.96
N LYS A 112 -12.93 -33.62 -1.48
CA LYS A 112 -13.75 -32.42 -1.22
C LYS A 112 -13.13 -31.50 -0.18
N PHE A 113 -12.64 -32.05 0.92
CA PHE A 113 -11.97 -31.25 1.95
C PHE A 113 -10.76 -30.53 1.39
N THR A 114 -9.96 -31.23 0.57
CA THR A 114 -8.81 -30.63 -0.08
C THR A 114 -9.21 -29.51 -1.05
N GLN A 115 -10.10 -29.80 -2.00
CA GLN A 115 -10.47 -28.85 -3.07
C GLN A 115 -11.31 -27.66 -2.59
N ARG A 116 -12.15 -27.84 -1.57
CA ARG A 116 -13.12 -26.82 -1.13
C ARG A 116 -12.68 -26.03 0.09
N CYS A 117 -11.75 -26.56 0.88
CA CYS A 117 -11.32 -25.94 2.13
C CYS A 117 -9.82 -25.64 2.12
N LEU A 118 -8.98 -26.66 1.94
CA LEU A 118 -7.52 -26.48 2.01
C LEU A 118 -6.99 -25.64 0.84
N GLU A 119 -7.33 -25.97 -0.40
CA GLU A 119 -6.81 -25.28 -1.59
C GLU A 119 -7.16 -23.79 -1.60
N PRO A 120 -8.43 -23.37 -1.39
CA PRO A 120 -8.78 -21.95 -1.34
C PRO A 120 -8.09 -21.21 -0.20
N ALA A 121 -7.98 -21.84 0.99
CA ALA A 121 -7.29 -21.25 2.13
C ALA A 121 -5.79 -21.05 1.86
N VAL A 122 -5.15 -22.03 1.20
CA VAL A 122 -3.73 -21.96 0.83
C VAL A 122 -3.49 -20.83 -0.18
N ARG A 123 -4.36 -20.70 -1.18
CA ARG A 123 -4.29 -19.59 -2.16
C ARG A 123 -4.42 -18.23 -1.47
N ASP A 124 -5.42 -18.08 -0.61
CA ASP A 124 -5.66 -16.84 0.12
C ASP A 124 -4.48 -16.48 1.04
N TYR A 125 -3.93 -17.46 1.76
CA TYR A 125 -2.72 -17.31 2.57
C TYR A 125 -1.52 -16.77 1.75
N ILE A 126 -1.26 -17.37 0.59
CA ILE A 126 -0.15 -16.96 -0.28
C ILE A 126 -0.38 -15.53 -0.78
N ILE A 127 -1.57 -15.21 -1.29
CA ILE A 127 -1.90 -13.86 -1.82
C ILE A 127 -1.76 -12.79 -0.73
N LYS A 128 -2.23 -13.06 0.49
CA LYS A 128 -2.16 -12.12 1.61
C LYS A 128 -0.74 -11.89 2.12
N THR A 129 0.15 -12.87 2.01
CA THR A 129 1.53 -12.77 2.50
C THR A 129 2.50 -12.25 1.45
N LEU A 130 2.21 -12.49 0.16
CA LEU A 130 3.10 -12.15 -0.95
C LEU A 130 3.49 -10.67 -0.99
N GLY A 131 2.56 -9.77 -0.65
CA GLY A 131 2.85 -8.33 -0.62
C GLY A 131 3.93 -7.93 0.41
N ILE A 132 3.95 -8.62 1.54
CA ILE A 132 4.92 -8.42 2.61
C ILE A 132 6.27 -9.02 2.22
N ASP A 133 6.27 -10.21 1.62
CA ASP A 133 7.49 -10.90 1.18
C ASP A 133 8.26 -10.10 0.12
N ILE A 134 7.54 -9.48 -0.81
CA ILE A 134 8.13 -8.60 -1.82
C ILE A 134 8.79 -7.40 -1.14
N ALA A 135 8.11 -6.80 -0.15
CA ALA A 135 8.67 -5.68 0.61
C ALA A 135 9.92 -6.11 1.39
N ASP A 136 9.92 -7.29 2.00
CA ASP A 136 11.07 -7.86 2.71
C ASP A 136 12.25 -8.07 1.75
N GLU A 137 12.00 -8.67 0.58
CA GLU A 137 13.05 -8.92 -0.42
C GLU A 137 13.68 -7.63 -0.95
N MET A 138 12.87 -6.61 -1.23
CA MET A 138 13.39 -5.31 -1.67
C MET A 138 14.34 -4.68 -0.63
N LEU A 139 14.16 -4.98 0.66
CA LEU A 139 15.03 -4.55 1.74
C LEU A 139 16.30 -5.40 1.88
N THR A 140 16.30 -6.66 1.44
CA THR A 140 17.42 -7.59 1.63
C THR A 140 18.24 -7.89 0.37
N CYS A 141 17.71 -7.65 -0.82
CA CYS A 141 18.37 -8.00 -2.08
C CYS A 141 19.72 -7.27 -2.27
N THR A 142 20.57 -7.73 -3.19
CA THR A 142 21.88 -7.11 -3.48
C THR A 142 21.79 -5.65 -3.97
N HIS A 143 20.63 -5.23 -4.49
CA HIS A 143 20.34 -3.84 -4.85
C HIS A 143 19.65 -3.03 -3.73
N SER A 144 19.50 -3.61 -2.54
CA SER A 144 18.87 -3.01 -1.36
C SER A 144 19.57 -1.77 -0.82
N GLN A 145 20.78 -1.44 -1.29
CA GLN A 145 21.45 -0.21 -0.86
C GLN A 145 20.54 1.01 -1.02
N LYS A 146 19.75 1.06 -2.11
CA LYS A 146 18.75 2.12 -2.34
C LYS A 146 17.65 2.17 -1.27
N TYR A 147 17.33 1.06 -0.62
CA TYR A 147 16.27 0.93 0.40
C TYR A 147 16.79 0.78 1.83
N SER A 148 18.12 0.70 2.01
CA SER A 148 18.77 0.49 3.31
C SER A 148 18.43 1.57 4.33
N THR A 149 18.33 2.81 3.87
CA THR A 149 17.91 3.96 4.69
C THR A 149 17.10 4.94 3.85
N ARG A 150 16.27 5.74 4.52
CA ARG A 150 15.58 6.88 3.91
C ARG A 150 16.55 7.81 3.16
N THR A 151 17.71 8.07 3.76
CA THR A 151 18.78 8.93 3.23
C THR A 151 19.29 8.38 1.89
N THR A 152 19.64 7.10 1.83
CA THR A 152 20.17 6.47 0.60
C THR A 152 19.14 6.45 -0.53
N PHE A 153 17.87 6.26 -0.18
CA PHE A 153 16.80 6.32 -1.16
C PHE A 153 16.58 7.73 -1.70
N GLN A 154 16.44 8.72 -0.81
CA GLN A 154 16.18 10.10 -1.21
C GLN A 154 17.31 10.59 -2.12
N TYR A 155 18.55 10.24 -1.78
CA TYR A 155 19.71 10.41 -2.67
C TYR A 155 19.49 9.75 -4.03
N SER A 156 19.14 8.46 -4.07
CA SER A 156 18.98 7.69 -5.31
C SER A 156 17.88 8.27 -6.22
N LEU A 157 16.74 8.64 -5.64
CA LEU A 157 15.61 9.25 -6.35
C LEU A 157 16.00 10.63 -6.90
N LEU A 158 16.57 11.51 -6.08
CA LEU A 158 16.98 12.85 -6.51
C LEU A 158 18.10 12.81 -7.55
N LYS A 159 19.02 11.86 -7.44
CA LYS A 159 20.08 11.63 -8.43
C LYS A 159 19.49 11.15 -9.76
N GLN A 160 18.54 10.22 -9.74
CA GLN A 160 17.84 9.77 -10.94
C GLN A 160 17.13 10.94 -11.62
N MET A 161 16.37 11.74 -10.86
CA MET A 161 15.66 12.91 -11.40
C MET A 161 16.60 13.95 -12.01
N LEU A 162 17.78 14.14 -11.39
CA LEU A 162 18.81 15.05 -11.91
C LEU A 162 19.37 14.57 -13.27
N ASN A 163 19.54 13.26 -13.42
CA ASN A 163 20.04 12.67 -14.66
C ASN A 163 18.98 12.70 -15.78
N GLU A 164 17.72 12.41 -15.44
CA GLU A 164 16.62 12.39 -16.40
C GLU A 164 16.20 13.79 -16.87
N LYS A 165 16.41 14.81 -16.02
CA LYS A 165 16.02 16.22 -16.26
C LYS A 165 14.55 16.38 -16.69
N ASP A 166 13.68 15.51 -16.17
CA ASP A 166 12.25 15.53 -16.44
C ASP A 166 11.53 16.49 -15.47
N PHE A 167 11.07 17.62 -16.00
CA PHE A 167 10.33 18.64 -15.26
C PHE A 167 9.08 18.07 -14.56
N LEU A 168 8.33 17.20 -15.22
CA LEU A 168 7.07 16.68 -14.67
C LEU A 168 7.32 15.81 -13.44
N LYS A 169 8.44 15.08 -13.41
CA LYS A 169 8.85 14.34 -12.21
C LYS A 169 9.13 15.28 -11.03
N TYR A 170 9.75 16.43 -11.27
CA TYR A 170 9.94 17.44 -10.22
C TYR A 170 8.60 17.99 -9.72
N VAL A 171 7.69 18.35 -10.61
CA VAL A 171 6.35 18.83 -10.23
C VAL A 171 5.64 17.79 -9.37
N HIS A 172 5.55 16.53 -9.82
CA HIS A 172 4.91 15.45 -9.07
C HIS A 172 5.57 15.21 -7.71
N TYR A 173 6.91 15.15 -7.65
CA TYR A 173 7.65 14.98 -6.41
C TYR A 173 7.39 16.12 -5.41
N ILE A 174 7.24 17.34 -5.91
CA ILE A 174 6.99 18.53 -5.08
C ILE A 174 5.53 18.61 -4.64
N SER A 175 4.58 18.33 -5.53
CA SER A 175 3.15 18.49 -5.26
C SER A 175 2.53 17.33 -4.48
N ASP A 176 3.01 16.11 -4.69
CA ASP A 176 2.49 14.87 -4.10
C ASP A 176 3.63 13.86 -3.86
N TYR A 177 4.43 14.14 -2.82
CA TYR A 177 5.62 13.37 -2.48
C TYR A 177 5.30 11.89 -2.25
N GLU A 178 4.28 11.59 -1.45
CA GLU A 178 3.94 10.20 -1.09
C GLU A 178 3.56 9.39 -2.33
N LYS A 179 2.68 9.92 -3.19
CA LYS A 179 2.29 9.23 -4.43
C LYS A 179 3.48 9.07 -5.37
N CYS A 180 4.29 10.11 -5.54
CA CYS A 180 5.47 10.05 -6.40
C CYS A 180 6.46 8.97 -5.94
N VAL A 181 6.72 8.90 -4.63
CA VAL A 181 7.63 7.90 -4.05
C VAL A 181 7.04 6.49 -4.17
N LYS A 182 5.74 6.30 -3.90
CA LYS A 182 5.08 5.00 -4.05
C LYS A 182 5.12 4.49 -5.49
N ASN A 183 4.87 5.34 -6.47
CA ASN A 183 4.98 4.99 -7.89
C ASN A 183 6.41 4.59 -8.24
N TRP A 184 7.41 5.34 -7.76
CA TRP A 184 8.81 5.01 -8.00
C TRP A 184 9.19 3.66 -7.36
N ILE A 185 8.75 3.38 -6.13
CA ILE A 185 8.96 2.09 -5.48
C ILE A 185 8.33 0.97 -6.32
N PHE A 186 7.11 1.19 -6.81
CA PHE A 186 6.41 0.23 -7.67
C PHE A 186 7.20 -0.06 -8.95
N ASP A 187 7.72 0.96 -9.63
CA ASP A 187 8.54 0.80 -10.83
C ASP A 187 9.81 0.00 -10.55
N CYS A 188 10.46 0.23 -9.40
CA CYS A 188 11.63 -0.55 -9.01
C CYS A 188 11.30 -2.00 -8.66
N ILE A 189 10.15 -2.27 -8.03
CA ILE A 189 9.68 -3.64 -7.81
C ILE A 189 9.44 -4.31 -9.15
N LEU A 190 8.79 -3.64 -10.10
CA LEU A 190 8.60 -4.17 -11.44
C LEU A 190 9.94 -4.50 -12.09
N GLU A 191 10.91 -3.59 -12.03
CA GLU A 191 12.23 -3.84 -12.61
C GLU A 191 12.93 -5.06 -12.00
N GLN A 192 12.85 -5.22 -10.68
CA GLN A 192 13.51 -6.31 -9.95
C GLN A 192 12.84 -7.66 -10.22
N PHE A 193 11.50 -7.72 -10.13
CA PHE A 193 10.77 -8.98 -10.21
C PHE A 193 10.49 -9.42 -11.64
N SER A 194 10.66 -8.55 -12.65
CA SER A 194 10.45 -8.90 -14.06
C SER A 194 11.59 -9.71 -14.68
N LYS A 195 12.76 -9.79 -14.04
CA LYS A 195 13.96 -10.37 -14.67
C LYS A 195 14.08 -11.89 -14.47
N ASP A 196 13.63 -12.46 -13.35
CA ASP A 196 14.08 -13.80 -12.93
C ASP A 196 13.02 -14.75 -12.33
N GLN A 197 11.74 -14.68 -12.70
CA GLN A 197 10.65 -15.52 -12.09
C GLN A 197 10.59 -15.50 -10.54
N ILE A 198 11.29 -14.57 -9.88
CA ILE A 198 11.46 -14.48 -8.42
C ILE A 198 10.10 -14.48 -7.69
N LEU A 199 9.10 -13.83 -8.29
CA LEU A 199 7.75 -13.79 -7.73
C LEU A 199 7.14 -15.19 -7.62
N SER A 200 7.29 -16.02 -8.65
CA SER A 200 6.82 -17.40 -8.65
C SER A 200 7.59 -18.25 -7.64
N GLU A 201 8.90 -18.03 -7.47
CA GLU A 201 9.69 -18.71 -6.45
C GLU A 201 9.19 -18.43 -5.03
N PHE A 202 8.74 -17.20 -4.76
CA PHE A 202 8.16 -16.83 -3.47
C PHE A 202 6.85 -17.55 -3.20
N GLU A 203 5.98 -17.60 -4.20
CA GLU A 203 4.71 -18.32 -4.10
C GLU A 203 4.93 -19.81 -3.87
N VAL A 204 5.84 -20.44 -4.62
CA VAL A 204 6.19 -21.85 -4.46
C VAL A 204 6.80 -22.11 -3.08
N LYS A 205 7.71 -21.25 -2.61
CA LYS A 205 8.31 -21.36 -1.26
C LYS A 205 7.28 -21.24 -0.15
N ARG A 206 6.30 -20.33 -0.28
CA ARG A 206 5.18 -20.20 0.66
C ARG A 206 4.26 -21.40 0.63
N LEU A 207 3.93 -21.89 -0.56
CA LEU A 207 3.18 -23.12 -0.77
C LEU A 207 3.86 -24.32 -0.08
N GLU A 208 5.16 -24.49 -0.27
CA GLU A 208 5.92 -25.56 0.40
C GLU A 208 5.88 -25.43 1.92
N THR A 209 6.03 -24.21 2.43
CA THR A 209 6.03 -23.93 3.87
C THR A 209 4.68 -24.28 4.48
N ILE A 210 3.57 -23.81 3.90
CA ILE A 210 2.24 -24.07 4.44
C ILE A 210 1.82 -25.53 4.25
N THR A 211 2.17 -26.16 3.13
CA THR A 211 1.88 -27.59 2.90
C THR A 211 2.60 -28.47 3.92
N LYS A 212 3.86 -28.16 4.25
CA LYS A 212 4.59 -28.87 5.32
C LYS A 212 3.88 -28.76 6.66
N LYS A 213 3.31 -27.60 6.99
CA LYS A 213 2.52 -27.41 8.22
C LYS A 213 1.23 -28.24 8.20
N ILE A 214 0.51 -28.27 7.07
CA ILE A 214 -0.69 -29.11 6.88
C ILE A 214 -0.35 -30.58 7.07
N GLN A 215 0.69 -31.07 6.38
CA GLN A 215 1.15 -32.47 6.50
C GLN A 215 1.55 -32.81 7.93
N LYS A 216 2.23 -31.90 8.63
CA LYS A 216 2.60 -32.08 10.04
C LYS A 216 1.36 -32.17 10.94
N ALA A 217 0.36 -31.31 10.74
CA ALA A 217 -0.88 -31.33 11.52
C ALA A 217 -1.67 -32.65 11.31
N ILE A 218 -1.72 -33.14 10.06
CA ILE A 218 -2.33 -34.44 9.73
C ILE A 218 -1.59 -35.58 10.44
N GLU A 219 -0.26 -35.61 10.39
CA GLU A 219 0.56 -36.65 11.02
C GLU A 219 0.46 -36.64 12.55
N GLU A 220 0.41 -35.46 13.16
CA GLU A 220 0.21 -35.32 14.61
C GLU A 220 -1.15 -35.84 15.05
N GLU A 221 -2.21 -35.60 14.27
CA GLU A 221 -3.55 -36.09 14.59
C GLU A 221 -3.70 -37.59 14.33
N LYS A 222 -3.10 -38.09 13.25
CA LYS A 222 -3.01 -39.53 12.94
C LYS A 222 -2.40 -40.32 14.09
N LYS A 223 -1.35 -39.80 14.74
CA LYS A 223 -0.74 -40.43 15.93
C LYS A 223 -1.70 -40.48 17.11
N LYS A 224 -2.52 -39.45 17.33
CA LYS A 224 -3.52 -39.44 18.40
C LYS A 224 -4.62 -40.46 18.15
N GLU A 225 -5.09 -40.59 16.90
CA GLU A 225 -6.08 -41.58 16.49
C GLU A 225 -5.60 -43.01 16.80
N THR A 226 -4.35 -43.35 16.47
CA THR A 226 -3.78 -44.68 16.79
C THR A 226 -3.64 -44.99 18.28
N SER A 227 -3.68 -43.99 19.16
CA SER A 227 -3.53 -44.12 20.62
C SER A 227 -4.86 -44.15 21.37
N ARG A 228 -5.93 -43.62 20.76
CA ARG A 228 -7.28 -43.63 21.32
C ARG A 228 -7.97 -44.90 20.81
N ASN A 229 -8.31 -45.83 21.71
CA ASN A 229 -9.04 -47.08 21.38
C ASN A 229 -10.49 -46.85 20.88
N GLY A 230 -10.80 -45.72 20.25
CA GLY A 230 -12.12 -45.35 19.76
C GLY A 230 -12.07 -44.78 18.34
N SER A 231 -13.03 -45.20 17.52
CA SER A 231 -13.25 -44.72 16.15
C SER A 231 -13.61 -43.23 16.15
N GLU A 232 -12.62 -42.34 16.05
CA GLU A 232 -12.84 -40.92 15.84
C GLU A 232 -13.47 -40.71 14.46
N THR A 233 -14.59 -39.99 14.37
CA THR A 233 -15.25 -39.73 13.07
C THR A 233 -14.41 -38.79 12.21
N ILE A 234 -14.54 -38.86 10.88
CA ILE A 234 -13.83 -37.98 9.93
C ILE A 234 -14.03 -36.49 10.27
N SER A 235 -15.24 -36.10 10.68
CA SER A 235 -15.55 -34.70 11.04
C SER A 235 -14.71 -34.19 12.22
N VAL A 236 -14.60 -34.99 13.30
CA VAL A 236 -13.78 -34.64 14.48
C VAL A 236 -12.30 -34.55 14.11
N PHE A 237 -11.81 -35.46 13.26
CA PHE A 237 -10.43 -35.41 12.76
C PHE A 237 -10.17 -34.09 11.99
N ILE A 238 -11.07 -33.72 11.08
CA ILE A 238 -10.96 -32.48 10.30
C ILE A 238 -10.95 -31.25 11.21
N GLU A 239 -11.86 -31.18 12.19
CA GLU A 239 -11.94 -30.08 13.16
C GLU A 239 -10.64 -29.95 13.98
N SER A 240 -10.05 -31.07 14.40
CA SER A 240 -8.80 -31.09 15.15
C SER A 240 -7.60 -30.61 14.32
N VAL A 241 -7.50 -31.05 13.06
CA VAL A 241 -6.49 -30.57 12.11
C VAL A 241 -6.65 -29.07 11.85
N CYS A 242 -7.87 -28.60 11.58
CA CYS A 242 -8.14 -27.17 11.35
C CYS A 242 -7.82 -26.33 12.60
N SER A 243 -8.16 -26.81 13.79
CA SER A 243 -7.85 -26.15 15.06
C SER A 243 -6.34 -26.01 15.27
N THR A 244 -5.57 -27.04 14.92
CA THR A 244 -4.10 -27.03 14.99
C THR A 244 -3.50 -25.99 14.04
N LEU A 245 -4.12 -25.77 12.89
CA LEU A 245 -3.64 -24.86 11.84
C LEU A 245 -4.12 -23.41 12.00
N ASN A 246 -5.03 -23.12 12.93
CA ASN A 246 -5.74 -21.83 13.00
C ASN A 246 -4.80 -20.62 13.23
N SER A 247 -3.62 -20.81 13.81
CA SER A 247 -2.61 -19.74 13.93
C SER A 247 -1.82 -19.48 12.65
N ASP A 248 -1.85 -20.41 11.70
CA ASP A 248 -1.06 -20.37 10.46
C ASP A 248 -1.92 -20.04 9.23
N ILE A 249 -3.14 -20.58 9.17
CA ILE A 249 -4.04 -20.50 8.02
C ILE A 249 -5.49 -20.62 8.50
N VAL A 250 -6.37 -19.76 7.96
CA VAL A 250 -7.80 -19.79 8.25
C VAL A 250 -8.49 -20.72 7.26
N ILE A 251 -9.07 -21.82 7.75
CA ILE A 251 -9.75 -22.82 6.93
C ILE A 251 -11.23 -22.83 7.33
N SER A 252 -12.14 -22.49 6.41
CA SER A 252 -13.58 -22.64 6.62
C SER A 252 -14.02 -24.03 6.19
N THR A 253 -14.71 -24.74 7.08
CA THR A 253 -15.28 -26.08 6.86
C THR A 253 -16.79 -26.06 6.63
N ASP A 254 -17.40 -24.88 6.64
CA ASP A 254 -18.87 -24.67 6.63
C ASP A 254 -19.56 -25.28 5.40
N ASN A 255 -18.83 -25.37 4.28
CA ASN A 255 -19.32 -25.86 3.00
C ASN A 255 -19.21 -27.38 2.79
N LEU A 256 -18.75 -28.13 3.80
CA LEU A 256 -18.48 -29.56 3.65
C LEU A 256 -19.72 -30.45 3.85
N GLY A 257 -20.72 -29.98 4.60
CA GLY A 257 -21.96 -30.75 4.85
C GLY A 257 -21.72 -32.11 5.53
N PHE A 258 -20.58 -32.30 6.20
CA PHE A 258 -20.19 -33.58 6.81
C PHE A 258 -20.94 -33.91 8.11
N GLN A 259 -21.83 -33.03 8.58
CA GLN A 259 -22.54 -33.20 9.86
C GLN A 259 -23.70 -34.22 9.80
N ASP A 260 -24.22 -34.56 8.60
CA ASP A 260 -25.49 -35.30 8.47
C ASP A 260 -25.37 -36.77 8.03
N ILE A 261 -24.16 -37.29 7.75
CA ILE A 261 -23.99 -38.65 7.22
C ILE A 261 -23.45 -39.57 8.32
N LYS A 262 -24.25 -40.54 8.78
CA LYS A 262 -23.79 -41.63 9.66
C LYS A 262 -22.58 -42.33 9.01
N ASP A 263 -21.41 -42.09 9.58
CA ASP A 263 -20.13 -42.52 9.03
C ASP A 263 -19.96 -44.03 9.16
N LYS A 264 -20.07 -44.75 8.04
CA LYS A 264 -19.47 -46.10 7.89
C LYS A 264 -18.00 -46.01 7.43
N ALA A 265 -17.50 -44.80 7.19
CA ALA A 265 -16.18 -44.58 6.59
C ALA A 265 -15.06 -44.81 7.61
N ASN A 266 -13.96 -45.40 7.14
CA ASN A 266 -12.79 -45.67 7.95
C ASN A 266 -11.87 -44.43 7.98
N THR A 267 -11.75 -43.80 9.14
CA THR A 267 -10.91 -42.61 9.34
C THR A 267 -9.46 -42.84 8.92
N LYS A 268 -8.91 -44.04 9.12
CA LYS A 268 -7.55 -44.38 8.69
C LYS A 268 -7.39 -44.38 7.16
N GLU A 269 -8.39 -44.87 6.45
CA GLU A 269 -8.43 -44.84 4.97
C GLU A 269 -8.60 -43.40 4.47
N PHE A 270 -9.48 -42.62 5.10
CA PHE A 270 -9.63 -41.19 4.84
C PHE A 270 -8.30 -40.44 4.99
N ILE A 271 -7.53 -40.68 6.07
CA ILE A 271 -6.22 -40.04 6.28
C ILE A 271 -5.26 -40.34 5.11
N GLY A 272 -5.20 -41.60 4.65
CA GLY A 272 -4.36 -41.98 3.52
C GLY A 272 -4.76 -41.27 2.22
N HIS A 273 -6.05 -41.14 1.95
CA HIS A 273 -6.53 -40.35 0.80
C HIS A 273 -6.25 -38.86 0.98
N LEU A 274 -6.40 -38.31 2.18
CA LEU A 274 -6.13 -36.91 2.45
C LEU A 274 -4.67 -36.57 2.22
N GLU A 275 -3.74 -37.40 2.69
CA GLU A 275 -2.30 -37.26 2.41
C GLU A 275 -2.02 -37.21 0.90
N TYR A 276 -2.65 -38.11 0.14
CA TYR A 276 -2.54 -38.14 -1.32
C TYR A 276 -3.08 -36.86 -1.98
N TYR A 277 -4.29 -36.41 -1.62
CA TYR A 277 -4.89 -35.22 -2.23
C TYR A 277 -4.15 -33.93 -1.84
N VAL A 278 -3.60 -33.84 -0.62
CA VAL A 278 -2.74 -32.70 -0.23
C VAL A 278 -1.47 -32.65 -1.08
N ASP A 279 -0.87 -33.79 -1.42
CA ASP A 279 0.29 -33.84 -2.32
C ASP A 279 -0.06 -33.48 -3.78
N GLN A 280 -1.23 -33.92 -4.26
CA GLN A 280 -1.75 -33.52 -5.57
C GLN A 280 -2.04 -32.01 -5.62
N MET A 281 -2.67 -31.45 -4.58
CA MET A 281 -2.92 -30.01 -4.45
C MET A 281 -1.61 -29.22 -4.49
N LYS A 282 -0.60 -29.65 -3.72
CA LYS A 282 0.73 -29.04 -3.75
C LYS A 282 1.33 -29.06 -5.15
N THR A 283 1.26 -30.19 -5.84
CA THR A 283 1.81 -30.33 -7.20
C THR A 283 1.08 -29.42 -8.19
N SER A 284 -0.25 -29.41 -8.16
CA SER A 284 -1.09 -28.58 -9.03
C SER A 284 -0.87 -27.08 -8.80
N LEU A 285 -0.88 -26.65 -7.53
CA LEU A 285 -0.64 -25.24 -7.18
C LEU A 285 0.77 -24.80 -7.52
N SER A 286 1.77 -25.67 -7.31
CA SER A 286 3.17 -25.37 -7.68
C SER A 286 3.27 -25.13 -9.18
N ALA A 287 2.68 -26.02 -9.99
CA ALA A 287 2.66 -25.88 -11.45
C ALA A 287 1.94 -24.61 -11.90
N GLU A 288 0.85 -24.22 -11.22
CA GLU A 288 0.15 -22.96 -11.51
C GLU A 288 0.99 -21.74 -11.14
N PHE A 289 1.56 -21.67 -9.95
CA PHE A 289 2.36 -20.53 -9.51
C PHE A 289 3.67 -20.36 -10.29
N SER A 290 4.21 -21.45 -10.84
CA SER A 290 5.35 -21.41 -11.76
C SER A 290 5.01 -20.88 -13.15
N GLN A 291 3.73 -20.66 -13.49
CA GLN A 291 3.38 -20.08 -14.79
C GLN A 291 3.77 -18.60 -14.87
N VAL A 292 4.26 -18.20 -16.04
CA VAL A 292 4.55 -16.80 -16.34
C VAL A 292 3.27 -15.98 -16.21
N CYS A 293 3.32 -14.94 -15.37
CA CYS A 293 2.19 -14.06 -15.14
C CYS A 293 2.56 -12.59 -15.39
N ASP A 294 1.54 -11.78 -15.67
CA ASP A 294 1.67 -10.33 -15.73
C ASP A 294 1.88 -9.78 -14.32
N ILE A 295 3.14 -9.51 -13.98
CA ILE A 295 3.56 -9.04 -12.65
C ILE A 295 2.84 -7.74 -12.29
N ASN A 296 2.65 -6.83 -13.26
CA ASN A 296 1.98 -5.57 -13.02
C ASN A 296 0.53 -5.78 -12.57
N LYS A 297 -0.22 -6.62 -13.28
CA LYS A 297 -1.58 -7.00 -12.85
C LYS A 297 -1.57 -7.71 -11.50
N LYS A 298 -0.59 -8.58 -11.27
CA LYS A 298 -0.50 -9.36 -10.03
C LYS A 298 -0.26 -8.46 -8.82
N LEU A 299 0.74 -7.57 -8.86
CA LEU A 299 1.00 -6.58 -7.81
C LEU A 299 -0.21 -5.67 -7.55
N ASN A 300 -0.89 -5.23 -8.62
CA ASN A 300 -2.10 -4.43 -8.51
C ASN A 300 -3.31 -5.21 -7.97
N SER A 301 -3.28 -6.54 -7.98
CA SER A 301 -4.32 -7.39 -7.39
C SER A 301 -4.06 -7.76 -5.92
N LEU A 302 -2.84 -7.57 -5.41
CA LEU A 302 -2.50 -7.93 -4.03
C LEU A 302 -3.31 -7.10 -3.02
N PRO A 303 -3.86 -7.71 -1.96
CA PRO A 303 -4.60 -6.99 -0.93
C PRO A 303 -3.69 -6.06 -0.13
N PHE A 304 -2.42 -6.45 0.05
CA PHE A 304 -1.39 -5.63 0.67
C PHE A 304 -0.40 -5.18 -0.40
N LYS A 305 -0.34 -3.87 -0.64
CA LYS A 305 0.52 -3.26 -1.66
C LYS A 305 1.97 -3.18 -1.16
N PRO A 306 2.94 -3.85 -1.83
CA PRO A 306 4.34 -3.79 -1.42
C PRO A 306 4.91 -2.38 -1.33
N GLN A 307 4.53 -1.50 -2.26
CA GLN A 307 4.99 -0.11 -2.30
C GLN A 307 4.49 0.71 -1.11
N ASP A 308 3.30 0.41 -0.59
CA ASP A 308 2.77 1.08 0.60
C ASP A 308 3.50 0.61 1.86
N GLU A 309 3.80 -0.69 1.94
CA GLU A 309 4.52 -1.26 3.07
C GLU A 309 5.98 -0.78 3.10
N LEU A 310 6.66 -0.74 1.95
CA LEU A 310 7.99 -0.13 1.82
C LEU A 310 7.96 1.37 2.14
N PHE A 311 6.96 2.11 1.63
CA PHE A 311 6.76 3.52 1.95
C PHE A 311 6.75 3.74 3.47
N LYS A 312 5.91 2.96 4.14
CA LYS A 312 5.73 3.02 5.60
C LYS A 312 6.98 2.63 6.39
N ARG A 313 7.72 1.60 5.96
CA ARG A 313 8.90 1.07 6.66
C ARG A 313 10.14 1.96 6.53
N VAL A 314 10.39 2.50 5.34
CA VAL A 314 11.65 3.21 5.03
C VAL A 314 11.47 4.73 5.01
N PHE A 315 10.30 5.23 4.61
CA PHE A 315 10.11 6.66 4.29
C PHE A 315 9.31 7.42 5.35
N GLY A 316 8.43 6.72 6.06
CA GLY A 316 7.79 7.21 7.26
C GLY A 316 6.61 8.15 7.00
N CYS A 317 6.80 9.44 7.31
CA CYS A 317 5.71 10.40 7.55
C CYS A 317 4.97 10.87 6.29
N GLY A 318 5.68 11.08 5.18
CA GLY A 318 5.13 11.63 3.93
C GLY A 318 4.70 13.11 3.98
N LYS A 319 4.58 13.74 5.17
CA LYS A 319 4.23 15.16 5.31
C LYS A 319 5.29 16.06 4.69
N GLN A 320 4.86 17.19 4.13
CA GLN A 320 5.72 18.16 3.45
C GLN A 320 5.62 19.54 4.09
N CYS A 321 6.74 20.28 4.09
CA CYS A 321 6.81 21.64 4.62
C CYS A 321 5.73 22.51 3.95
N PRO A 322 4.96 23.31 4.71
CA PRO A 322 3.86 24.09 4.16
C PRO A 322 4.30 25.05 3.04
N PHE A 323 5.53 25.57 3.16
CA PHE A 323 6.12 26.58 2.26
C PHE A 323 6.81 25.95 1.05
N CYS A 324 7.97 25.31 1.24
CA CYS A 324 8.77 24.80 0.12
C CYS A 324 8.49 23.34 -0.26
N LYS A 325 7.57 22.67 0.44
CA LYS A 325 7.17 21.28 0.19
C LYS A 325 8.28 20.23 0.36
N VAL A 326 9.40 20.56 1.01
CA VAL A 326 10.42 19.55 1.37
C VAL A 326 9.77 18.47 2.25
N PRO A 327 9.99 17.16 2.00
CA PRO A 327 9.43 16.10 2.82
C PRO A 327 10.00 16.14 4.24
N CYS A 328 9.22 15.64 5.20
CA CYS A 328 9.62 15.57 6.60
C CYS A 328 10.77 14.58 6.81
N GLU A 329 11.75 15.00 7.61
CA GLU A 329 12.91 14.21 7.99
C GLU A 329 12.82 13.60 9.40
N ALA A 330 11.72 13.82 10.13
CA ALA A 330 11.53 13.13 11.40
C ALA A 330 11.44 11.61 11.20
N GLY A 331 12.08 10.86 12.09
CA GLY A 331 12.10 9.40 12.06
C GLY A 331 10.83 8.81 12.69
N GLY A 332 10.43 7.63 12.22
CA GLY A 332 9.27 6.89 12.73
C GLY A 332 7.93 7.41 12.20
N LYS A 333 6.87 6.63 12.42
CA LYS A 333 5.51 6.94 11.94
C LYS A 333 4.76 7.92 12.85
N ASN A 334 5.08 7.92 14.15
CA ASN A 334 4.38 8.68 15.18
C ASN A 334 5.35 9.70 15.80
N HIS A 335 5.48 10.85 15.16
CA HIS A 335 6.20 11.98 15.72
C HIS A 335 5.27 13.21 15.75
N GLN A 336 5.43 14.04 16.77
CA GLN A 336 4.55 15.19 17.00
C GLN A 336 4.99 16.44 16.23
N GLU A 337 6.29 16.60 16.00
CA GLU A 337 6.83 17.72 15.23
C GLU A 337 7.48 17.24 13.91
N HIS A 338 7.20 17.98 12.84
CA HIS A 338 7.78 17.83 11.52
C HIS A 338 8.94 18.81 11.33
N HIS A 339 10.06 18.36 10.80
CA HIS A 339 11.18 19.23 10.45
C HIS A 339 11.86 18.76 9.16
N ALA A 340 12.70 19.62 8.60
CA ALA A 340 13.68 19.30 7.58
C ALA A 340 14.95 20.11 7.87
N SER A 341 16.12 19.49 7.71
CA SER A 341 17.40 20.11 8.03
C SER A 341 17.78 21.16 6.99
N VAL A 342 17.45 20.92 5.72
CA VAL A 342 17.70 21.85 4.62
C VAL A 342 16.40 22.09 3.85
N HIS A 343 15.99 23.36 3.78
CA HIS A 343 14.86 23.78 2.96
C HIS A 343 15.32 24.16 1.55
N ARG A 344 14.39 24.04 0.59
CA ARG A 344 14.59 24.43 -0.80
C ARG A 344 13.88 25.76 -1.13
N PRO A 345 14.21 26.42 -2.26
CA PRO A 345 13.52 27.64 -2.69
C PRO A 345 12.01 27.47 -2.69
N GLN A 346 11.30 28.42 -2.10
CA GLN A 346 9.86 28.31 -1.88
C GLN A 346 9.05 28.35 -3.18
N GLY A 347 9.60 28.97 -4.23
CA GLY A 347 9.04 29.01 -5.58
C GLY A 347 8.80 27.64 -6.18
N LEU A 348 9.63 26.66 -5.83
CA LEU A 348 9.40 25.25 -6.20
C LEU A 348 8.08 24.74 -5.60
N GLY A 349 7.74 25.18 -4.39
CA GLY A 349 6.53 24.85 -3.65
C GLY A 349 5.32 25.73 -3.95
N THR A 350 5.31 26.47 -5.07
CA THR A 350 4.27 27.39 -5.58
C THR A 350 4.22 28.81 -4.99
N TYR A 351 5.17 29.16 -4.11
CA TYR A 351 5.24 30.51 -3.55
C TYR A 351 5.75 31.54 -4.55
N ARG A 352 5.16 32.73 -4.52
CA ARG A 352 5.54 33.85 -5.36
C ARG A 352 5.30 35.16 -4.64
N TYR A 353 6.04 36.19 -5.01
CA TYR A 353 5.81 37.54 -4.53
C TYR A 353 4.45 38.05 -5.01
N VAL A 354 3.72 38.70 -4.11
CA VAL A 354 2.37 39.21 -4.37
C VAL A 354 2.38 40.32 -5.42
N THR A 355 3.39 41.17 -5.36
CA THR A 355 3.50 42.41 -6.14
C THR A 355 3.77 42.16 -7.62
N ASN A 356 4.69 41.24 -7.93
CA ASN A 356 5.16 41.00 -9.29
C ASN A 356 4.93 39.57 -9.78
N LYS A 357 4.31 38.71 -8.95
CA LYS A 357 4.04 37.28 -9.23
C LYS A 357 5.28 36.43 -9.51
N LYS A 358 6.49 36.93 -9.27
CA LYS A 358 7.73 36.16 -9.48
C LYS A 358 7.87 35.06 -8.44
N LEU A 359 8.28 33.88 -8.87
CA LEU A 359 8.57 32.76 -7.97
C LEU A 359 9.64 33.15 -6.94
N THR A 360 9.44 32.72 -5.69
CA THR A 360 10.33 33.08 -4.57
C THR A 360 11.56 32.19 -4.54
N GLU A 361 12.75 32.77 -4.65
CA GLU A 361 14.03 32.07 -4.60
C GLU A 361 14.52 31.80 -3.17
N THR A 362 14.04 32.57 -2.18
CA THR A 362 14.41 32.39 -0.77
C THR A 362 13.91 31.07 -0.18
N ILE A 363 14.58 30.63 0.88
CA ILE A 363 14.21 29.41 1.63
C ILE A 363 13.50 29.76 2.94
N CYS A 364 12.78 28.77 3.48
CA CYS A 364 11.94 28.96 4.66
C CYS A 364 12.71 29.45 5.90
N THR A 365 13.92 28.95 6.15
CA THR A 365 14.71 29.30 7.35
C THR A 365 15.11 30.77 7.35
N SER A 366 15.56 31.29 6.21
CA SER A 366 15.91 32.70 6.02
C SER A 366 14.69 33.60 6.16
N ASP A 367 13.54 33.18 5.60
CA ASP A 367 12.31 33.97 5.69
C ASP A 367 11.74 34.01 7.13
N VAL A 368 11.80 32.89 7.87
CA VAL A 368 11.41 32.82 9.29
C VAL A 368 12.31 33.68 10.17
N PHE A 369 13.59 33.84 9.82
CA PHE A 369 14.49 34.77 10.52
C PHE A 369 14.23 36.25 10.18
N SER A 370 13.63 36.53 9.02
CA SER A 370 13.43 37.89 8.50
C SER A 370 12.11 38.54 8.96
N GLU A 371 11.90 39.79 8.54
CA GLU A 371 10.62 40.49 8.66
C GLU A 371 9.67 40.22 7.48
N ASN A 372 9.99 39.24 6.61
CA ASN A 372 9.14 38.86 5.50
C ASN A 372 7.79 38.32 5.99
N THR A 373 6.81 38.41 5.10
CA THR A 373 5.47 37.88 5.35
C THR A 373 5.12 36.80 4.33
N PHE A 374 4.35 35.81 4.78
CA PHE A 374 3.71 34.84 3.91
C PHE A 374 2.22 35.12 3.83
N GLN A 375 1.63 34.77 2.69
CA GLN A 375 0.19 34.67 2.55
C GLN A 375 -0.13 33.47 1.68
N ASN A 376 -1.12 32.70 2.08
CA ASN A 376 -1.59 31.56 1.31
C ASN A 376 -3.05 31.31 1.66
N SER A 377 -3.57 30.18 1.20
CA SER A 377 -4.92 29.76 1.52
C SER A 377 -5.16 29.71 3.05
N ASP A 378 -4.21 29.19 3.81
CA ASP A 378 -4.28 28.96 5.27
C ASP A 378 -4.24 30.26 6.08
N THR A 379 -3.92 31.38 5.44
CA THR A 379 -4.01 32.72 6.03
C THR A 379 -5.17 33.54 5.49
N GLU A 380 -6.12 32.94 4.77
CA GLU A 380 -7.15 33.66 4.01
C GLU A 380 -6.55 34.71 3.05
N TRP A 381 -5.37 34.43 2.52
CA TRP A 381 -4.61 35.35 1.66
C TRP A 381 -4.29 36.69 2.34
N LYS A 382 -4.26 36.74 3.68
CA LYS A 382 -3.75 37.88 4.44
C LYS A 382 -2.26 37.69 4.71
N PRO A 383 -1.46 38.77 4.69
CA PRO A 383 -0.04 38.69 5.02
C PRO A 383 0.16 38.46 6.52
N HIS A 384 1.00 37.50 6.86
CA HIS A 384 1.44 37.22 8.23
C HIS A 384 2.96 37.08 8.29
N PRO A 385 3.63 37.57 9.35
CA PRO A 385 5.07 37.39 9.51
C PRO A 385 5.47 35.92 9.50
N TYR A 386 6.52 35.57 8.75
CA TYR A 386 7.04 34.20 8.74
C TYR A 386 7.46 33.75 10.14
N LYS A 387 8.02 34.61 10.98
CA LYS A 387 8.36 34.30 12.39
C LYS A 387 7.18 33.78 13.23
N ASP A 388 5.95 34.09 12.84
CA ASP A 388 4.72 33.65 13.51
C ASP A 388 4.05 32.43 12.84
N TYR A 389 4.74 31.75 11.91
CA TYR A 389 4.14 30.66 11.12
C TYR A 389 3.51 29.54 11.96
N ARG A 390 4.05 29.27 13.17
CA ARG A 390 3.54 28.23 14.07
C ARG A 390 2.10 28.45 14.54
N ARG A 391 1.55 29.67 14.41
CA ARG A 391 0.11 29.92 14.62
C ARG A 391 -0.76 29.13 13.64
N PHE A 392 -0.26 28.90 12.43
CA PHE A 392 -0.93 28.14 11.38
C PHE A 392 -0.36 26.72 11.25
N TYR A 393 0.93 26.53 11.51
CA TYR A 393 1.62 25.24 11.39
C TYR A 393 2.32 24.87 12.71
N PRO A 394 1.58 24.62 13.80
CA PRO A 394 2.17 24.40 15.14
C PRO A 394 3.03 23.13 15.21
N ASP A 395 2.73 22.18 14.34
CA ASP A 395 3.37 20.89 14.16
C ASP A 395 4.64 20.95 13.30
N TRP A 396 4.98 22.10 12.71
CA TRP A 396 6.21 22.27 11.95
C TRP A 396 7.27 23.04 12.75
N ASN A 397 8.51 22.54 12.67
CA ASN A 397 9.70 23.18 13.21
C ASN A 397 10.65 23.57 12.06
N ILE A 398 10.66 24.85 11.74
CA ILE A 398 11.54 25.53 10.80
C ILE A 398 12.43 26.46 11.64
N ALA A 399 13.74 26.18 11.65
CA ALA A 399 14.70 26.95 12.44
C ALA A 399 14.94 28.34 11.83
N PRO A 400 14.92 29.43 12.62
CA PRO A 400 15.27 30.77 12.17
C PRO A 400 16.80 30.89 12.05
N ASP A 401 17.36 30.43 10.93
CA ASP A 401 18.81 30.44 10.70
C ASP A 401 19.13 31.09 9.34
N PRO A 402 19.75 32.29 9.33
CA PRO A 402 20.13 32.97 8.10
C PRO A 402 21.42 32.40 7.47
N SER A 403 22.16 31.56 8.18
CA SER A 403 23.39 30.92 7.66
C SER A 403 23.08 29.72 6.75
N ILE A 404 21.91 29.09 6.92
CA ILE A 404 21.44 28.01 6.06
C ILE A 404 21.08 28.58 4.68
N LYS A 405 21.59 27.95 3.63
CA LYS A 405 21.29 28.28 2.23
C LYS A 405 20.66 27.08 1.54
N ALA A 406 19.97 27.33 0.43
CA ALA A 406 19.54 26.25 -0.47
C ALA A 406 20.76 25.45 -0.94
N SER A 407 20.60 24.14 -1.10
CA SER A 407 21.64 23.31 -1.73
C SER A 407 21.78 23.67 -3.20
N ASP A 408 22.98 23.48 -3.76
CA ASP A 408 23.24 23.77 -5.17
C ASP A 408 22.38 22.89 -6.09
N TYR A 409 21.99 21.71 -5.63
CA TYR A 409 20.97 20.89 -6.27
C TYR A 409 19.66 21.65 -6.52
N TRP A 410 19.06 22.23 -5.48
CA TRP A 410 17.76 22.90 -5.63
C TRP A 410 17.88 24.27 -6.28
N LYS A 411 19.03 24.95 -6.14
CA LYS A 411 19.34 26.15 -6.94
C LYS A 411 19.40 25.83 -8.42
N TYR A 412 20.10 24.76 -8.79
CA TYR A 412 20.19 24.26 -10.16
C TYR A 412 18.80 23.92 -10.71
N VAL A 413 17.98 23.19 -9.94
CA VAL A 413 16.62 22.82 -10.35
C VAL A 413 15.74 24.06 -10.60
N LEU A 414 15.69 25.01 -9.66
CA LEU A 414 14.89 26.22 -9.85
C LEU A 414 15.38 27.04 -11.04
N THR A 415 16.70 27.18 -11.21
CA THR A 415 17.30 27.95 -12.31
C THR A 415 17.02 27.30 -13.66
N THR A 416 17.25 25.99 -13.77
CA THR A 416 17.09 25.22 -15.02
C THR A 416 15.64 25.20 -15.49
N PHE A 417 14.70 25.04 -14.56
CA PHE A 417 13.28 24.90 -14.86
C PHE A 417 12.47 26.17 -14.56
N ASN A 418 13.12 27.32 -14.39
CA ASN A 418 12.51 28.55 -13.89
C ASN A 418 11.26 28.95 -14.69
N ASN A 419 11.39 29.05 -16.01
CA ASN A 419 10.31 29.46 -16.91
C ASN A 419 9.15 28.45 -16.93
N VAL A 420 9.46 27.15 -16.87
CA VAL A 420 8.43 26.10 -16.92
C VAL A 420 7.70 25.95 -15.59
N PHE A 421 8.39 26.13 -14.45
CA PHE A 421 7.73 26.28 -13.14
C PHE A 421 6.82 27.50 -13.10
N ALA A 422 7.30 28.65 -13.60
CA ALA A 422 6.51 29.88 -13.65
C ALA A 422 5.22 29.66 -14.45
N LYS A 423 5.32 29.05 -15.63
CA LYS A 423 4.15 28.69 -16.45
C LYS A 423 3.20 27.73 -15.74
N GLU A 424 3.71 26.63 -15.18
CA GLU A 424 2.91 25.62 -14.47
C GLU A 424 2.13 26.23 -13.30
N TYR A 425 2.75 27.17 -12.58
CA TYR A 425 2.18 27.80 -11.39
C TYR A 425 1.44 29.12 -11.67
N ASN A 426 1.27 29.49 -12.95
CA ASN A 426 0.68 30.77 -13.37
C ASN A 426 1.33 31.97 -12.65
N ALA A 427 2.65 31.98 -12.70
CA ALA A 427 3.57 32.91 -12.04
C ALA A 427 4.56 33.48 -13.07
N GLU A 428 5.36 34.45 -12.64
CA GLU A 428 6.50 34.95 -13.40
C GLU A 428 7.78 34.22 -12.94
N PRO A 429 8.81 34.11 -13.79
CA PRO A 429 10.09 33.52 -13.41
C PRO A 429 10.72 34.17 -12.17
N ALA A 430 11.38 33.36 -11.34
CA ALA A 430 12.15 33.83 -10.20
C ALA A 430 13.33 34.70 -10.65
N ASP A 431 13.61 35.77 -9.91
CA ASP A 431 14.83 36.56 -10.06
C ASP A 431 15.99 35.85 -9.32
N VAL A 432 16.46 34.75 -9.88
CA VAL A 432 17.56 33.97 -9.27
C VAL A 432 18.89 34.75 -9.32
N PRO A 433 19.72 34.70 -8.27
CA PRO A 433 21.05 35.29 -8.28
C PRO A 433 21.90 34.81 -9.46
N GLU A 434 22.76 35.70 -10.00
CA GLU A 434 23.59 35.38 -11.18
C GLU A 434 24.51 34.17 -10.93
N GLU A 435 24.97 34.01 -9.70
CA GLU A 435 25.79 32.87 -9.26
C GLU A 435 25.09 31.52 -9.47
N TRP A 436 23.75 31.47 -9.37
CA TRP A 436 22.99 30.22 -9.53
C TRP A 436 22.94 29.77 -10.99
N LYS A 437 23.00 30.71 -11.93
CA LYS A 437 22.99 30.46 -13.37
C LYS A 437 24.23 29.72 -13.84
N ASN A 438 25.32 29.80 -13.07
CA ASN A 438 26.58 29.14 -13.37
C ASN A 438 26.73 27.77 -12.69
N ILE A 439 25.75 27.32 -11.91
CA ILE A 439 25.79 26.01 -11.26
C ILE A 439 25.66 24.93 -12.32
N THR A 440 26.63 24.01 -12.38
CA THR A 440 26.60 22.88 -13.30
C THR A 440 25.86 21.67 -12.73
N VAL A 441 25.53 20.70 -13.59
CA VAL A 441 24.93 19.43 -13.15
C VAL A 441 25.87 18.68 -12.19
N GLU A 442 27.18 18.76 -12.44
CA GLU A 442 28.21 18.13 -11.62
C GLU A 442 28.25 18.78 -10.24
N GLN A 443 28.15 20.10 -10.15
CA GLN A 443 28.07 20.80 -8.86
C GLN A 443 26.77 20.46 -8.11
N ALA A 444 25.64 20.37 -8.83
CA ALA A 444 24.37 19.91 -8.26
C ALA A 444 24.48 18.47 -7.70
N LEU A 445 25.18 17.57 -8.41
CA LEU A 445 25.42 16.21 -7.96
C LEU A 445 26.39 16.15 -6.77
N THR A 446 27.46 16.94 -6.78
CA THR A 446 28.40 17.06 -5.63
C THR A 446 27.68 17.54 -4.38
N SER A 447 26.85 18.59 -4.50
CA SER A 447 26.03 19.08 -3.39
C SER A 447 25.06 18.01 -2.88
N LEU A 448 24.50 17.17 -3.77
CA LEU A 448 23.67 16.05 -3.37
C LEU A 448 24.50 14.98 -2.60
N ASN A 449 25.72 14.67 -3.03
CA ASN A 449 26.60 13.75 -2.31
C ASN A 449 26.93 14.25 -0.90
N GLU A 450 27.21 15.55 -0.75
CA GLU A 450 27.50 16.19 0.54
C GLU A 450 26.32 16.11 1.52
N VAL A 451 25.11 16.50 1.08
CA VAL A 451 23.90 16.49 1.93
C VAL A 451 23.59 15.09 2.46
N PHE A 452 23.81 14.06 1.63
CA PHE A 452 23.50 12.68 1.98
C PHE A 452 24.72 11.91 2.52
N ASN A 453 25.85 12.57 2.77
CA ASN A 453 27.11 12.00 3.26
C ASN A 453 27.60 10.79 2.43
N ILE A 454 27.40 10.83 1.11
CA ILE A 454 27.86 9.79 0.19
C ILE A 454 29.32 10.06 -0.13
N LYS A 455 30.22 9.17 0.32
CA LYS A 455 31.64 9.23 -0.07
C LYS A 455 31.75 8.94 -1.57
N THR A 456 32.20 9.95 -2.33
CA THR A 456 32.56 9.82 -3.75
C THR A 456 33.83 9.03 -3.96
#